data_AF-A0AAW6H4B5-F1
#
_entry.id   AF-A0AAW6H4B5-F1
#
_cell.length_a   1.000
_cell.length_b   1.000
_cell.length_c   1.000
_cell.angle_alpha   90.00
_cell.angle_beta   90.00
_cell.angle_gamma   90.00
#
_symmetry.space_group_name_H-M   'P 1'
#
loop_
_entity.id
_entity.type
_entity.pdbx_description
1 polymer ?
#
loop_
_entity_poly.entity_id
_entity_poly.type
_entity_poly.pdbx_seq_one_letter_code
_entity_poly.pdbx_strand_id
1 'polypeptide(L)' 'MDNSSPIKSPISEELEDFKKLFESALSSSNLLLSSVIAHIRQKNGKMMRPILVLLAAKLFGKVC' A
#
# COMPACT_ATOMS: atom_id res chain seq x y z
N MET A 1 19.30 5.85 10.38
CA MET A 1 19.14 6.17 8.95
C MET A 1 18.26 5.10 8.33
N ASP A 2 17.10 5.49 7.80
CA ASP A 2 16.16 4.54 7.20
C ASP A 2 16.68 4.07 5.83
N ASN A 3 17.33 2.91 5.82
CA ASN A 3 17.88 2.27 4.61
C ASN A 3 16.79 1.81 3.60
N SER A 4 15.51 2.08 3.89
CA SER A 4 14.37 1.68 3.04
C SER A 4 13.98 2.70 1.97
N SER A 5 14.46 3.94 2.06
CA SER A 5 14.22 4.99 1.07
C SER A 5 14.66 4.62 -0.36
N PRO A 6 15.88 4.10 -0.61
CA PRO A 6 16.28 3.71 -1.96
C PRO A 6 15.45 2.55 -2.54
N ILE A 7 14.96 1.66 -1.67
CA ILE A 7 14.16 0.49 -2.08
C ILE A 7 12.76 0.92 -2.56
N LYS A 8 12.20 1.97 -1.97
CA LYS A 8 10.86 2.49 -2.32
C LYS A 8 10.89 3.47 -3.48
N SER A 9 12.03 4.14 -3.71
CA SER A 9 12.19 5.13 -4.79
C SER A 9 11.73 4.66 -6.17
N PRO A 10 12.04 3.43 -6.64
CA PRO A 10 11.62 3.02 -7.98
C PRO A 10 10.12 2.72 -8.07
N ILE A 11 9.38 2.57 -6.97
CA ILE A 11 7.96 2.18 -6.96
C ILE A 11 7.09 3.21 -6.23
N SER A 12 7.56 4.45 -6.06
CA SER A 12 6.91 5.44 -5.21
C SER A 12 5.53 5.84 -5.72
N GLU A 13 5.37 5.96 -7.04
CA GLU A 13 4.11 6.28 -7.71
C GLU A 13 3.11 5.13 -7.55
N GLU A 14 3.52 3.91 -7.91
CA GLU A 14 2.66 2.72 -7.82
C GLU A 14 2.29 2.38 -6.37
N LEU A 15 3.17 2.67 -5.42
CA LEU A 15 2.90 2.51 -3.99
C LEU A 15 1.83 3.51 -3.50
N GLU A 16 1.79 4.72 -4.06
CA GLU A 16 0.77 5.71 -3.73
C GLU A 16 -0.60 5.31 -4.31
N ASP A 17 -0.62 4.81 -5.53
CA ASP A 17 -1.83 4.31 -6.15
C ASP A 17 -2.36 3.05 -5.46
N PHE A 18 -1.46 2.15 -5.02
CA PHE A 18 -1.83 1.04 -4.16
C PHE A 18 -2.51 1.51 -2.87
N LYS A 19 -2.00 2.57 -2.21
CA LYS A 19 -2.64 3.09 -0.99
C LYS A 19 -4.04 3.62 -1.27
N LYS A 20 -4.23 4.40 -2.34
CA LYS A 20 -5.56 4.89 -2.73
C LYS A 20 -6.52 3.74 -2.99
N LEU A 21 -6.07 2.73 -3.74
CA LEU A 21 -6.87 1.55 -4.03
C LEU A 21 -7.22 0.77 -2.76
N PHE A 22 -6.25 0.59 -1.86
CA PHE A 22 -6.43 -0.10 -0.59
C PHE A 22 -7.44 0.62 0.30
N GLU A 23 -7.35 1.96 0.38
CA GLU A 23 -8.30 2.80 1.12
C GLU A 23 -9.72 2.74 0.53
N SER A 24 -9.84 2.73 -0.80
CA SER A 24 -11.13 2.59 -1.48
C SER A 24 -11.73 1.19 -1.28
N ALA A 25 -10.93 0.14 -1.43
CA ALA A 25 -11.37 -1.25 -1.26
C ALA A 25 -11.81 -1.56 0.17
N LEU A 26 -11.22 -0.88 1.16
CA LEU A 26 -11.65 -0.97 2.55
C LEU A 26 -12.82 -0.04 2.90
N SER A 27 -13.31 0.80 1.98
CA SER A 27 -14.46 1.66 2.30
C SER A 27 -15.74 0.82 2.40
N SER A 28 -16.55 1.03 3.46
CA SER A 28 -17.82 0.35 3.66
C SER A 28 -18.91 1.35 4.03
N SER A 29 -20.14 1.10 3.59
CA SER A 29 -21.32 1.92 3.92
C SER A 29 -21.86 1.62 5.33
N ASN A 30 -21.40 0.56 5.97
CA ASN A 30 -21.85 0.16 7.31
C ASN A 30 -20.99 0.82 8.39
N LEU A 31 -21.64 1.57 9.30
CA LEU A 31 -20.97 2.34 10.36
C LEU A 31 -20.11 1.49 11.31
N LEU A 32 -20.54 0.26 11.64
CA LEU A 32 -19.78 -0.63 12.53
C LEU A 32 -18.51 -1.14 11.85
N LEU A 33 -18.63 -1.55 10.58
CA LEU A 33 -17.49 -1.97 9.78
C LEU A 33 -16.51 -0.82 9.55
N SER A 34 -17.01 0.40 9.32
CA SER A 34 -16.16 1.59 9.15
C SER A 34 -15.29 1.89 10.37
N SER A 35 -15.78 1.64 11.59
CA SER A 35 -14.98 1.80 12.81
C SER A 35 -13.84 0.78 12.90
N VAL A 36 -14.11 -0.50 12.60
CA VAL A 36 -13.09 -1.56 12.56
C VAL A 36 -12.07 -1.29 11.47
N ILE A 37 -12.53 -0.90 10.28
CA ILE A 37 -11.69 -0.52 9.14
C ILE A 37 -10.78 0.65 9.50
N ALA A 38 -11.31 1.70 10.14
CA ALA A 38 -10.51 2.86 10.55
C ALA A 38 -9.39 2.45 11.52
N HIS A 39 -9.67 1.51 12.44
CA HIS A 39 -8.66 0.97 13.34
C HIS A 39 -7.57 0.17 12.60
N ILE A 40 -7.95 -0.62 11.59
CA ILE A 40 -7.01 -1.36 10.74
C ILE A 40 -6.12 -0.40 9.94
N ARG A 41 -6.69 0.67 9.35
CA ARG A 41 -5.96 1.71 8.62
C ARG A 41 -4.92 2.42 9.49
N GLN A 42 -5.23 2.62 10.78
CA GLN A 42 -4.33 3.29 11.72
C GLN A 42 -3.03 2.51 11.96
N LYS A 43 -3.07 1.17 11.80
CA LYS A 43 -1.87 0.32 11.82
C LYS A 43 -1.23 0.26 10.43
N ASN A 44 -0.61 1.37 10.02
CA ASN A 44 0.30 1.40 8.88
C ASN A 44 1.55 0.55 9.19
N GLY A 45 1.45 -0.75 8.91
CA GLY A 45 2.59 -1.65 8.99
C GLY A 45 3.72 -1.25 8.03
N LYS A 46 4.82 -1.97 8.04
CA LYS A 46 6.00 -1.67 7.20
C LYS A 46 5.76 -1.76 5.67
N MET A 47 4.57 -2.15 5.22
CA MET A 47 4.19 -2.36 3.81
C MET A 47 5.15 -3.28 3.02
N MET A 48 5.88 -4.17 3.71
CA MET A 48 6.90 -5.03 3.08
C MET A 48 6.32 -5.93 1.98
N ARG A 49 5.10 -6.45 2.18
CA ARG A 49 4.43 -7.32 1.19
C ARG A 49 4.07 -6.55 -0.09
N PRO A 50 3.35 -5.41 -0.04
CA PRO A 50 3.12 -4.56 -1.22
C PRO A 50 4.41 -4.15 -1.93
N ILE A 51 5.43 -3.72 -1.17
CA ILE A 51 6.73 -3.28 -1.73
C ILE A 51 7.39 -4.40 -2.53
N LEU A 52 7.45 -5.62 -1.98
CA LEU A 52 8.04 -6.76 -2.67
C LEU A 52 7.32 -7.10 -3.98
N VAL A 53 5.98 -7.07 -3.96
CA VAL A 53 5.16 -7.37 -5.16
C VAL A 53 5.34 -6.31 -6.23
N LEU A 54 5.31 -5.02 -5.86
CA LEU A 54 5.50 -3.91 -6.80
C LEU A 54 6.92 -3.92 -7.41
N LEU A 55 7.95 -4.20 -6.62
CA LEU A 55 9.32 -4.35 -7.10
C LEU A 55 9.46 -5.52 -8.06
N ALA A 56 8.88 -6.68 -7.73
CA ALA A 56 8.88 -7.84 -8.61
C ALA A 56 8.14 -7.54 -9.93
N ALA A 57 6.95 -6.93 -9.86
CA ALA A 57 6.21 -6.54 -11.05
C ALA A 57 7.01 -5.58 -11.93
N LYS A 58 7.69 -4.60 -11.33
CA LYS A 58 8.56 -3.65 -12.05
C LYS A 58 9.81 -4.30 -12.66
N LEU A 59 10.31 -5.37 -12.05
CA LEU A 59 11.41 -6.17 -12.60
C LEU A 59 10.99 -6.92 -13.87
N PHE A 60 9.76 -7.42 -13.93
CA PHE A 60 9.24 -8.19 -15.07
C PHE A 60 8.55 -7.36 -16.16
N GLY A 61 8.42 -6.04 -15.97
CA GLY A 61 7.84 -5.14 -16.97
C GLY A 61 7.24 -3.89 -16.36
N LYS A 62 6.35 -3.23 -17.11
CA LYS A 62 5.60 -2.09 -16.59
C LYS A 62 4.55 -2.60 -15.59
N VAL A 63 4.53 -2.01 -14.40
CA VAL A 63 3.41 -2.17 -13.46
C VAL A 63 2.23 -1.40 -14.05
N CYS A 64 1.16 -2.12 -14.41
CA CYS A 64 -0.04 -1.55 -15.00
C CYS A 64 -1.00 -1.03 -13.93
#